data_AF-A0A183EX11-F1
#
_entry.id   AF-A0A183EX11-F1
#
_cell.length_a   1.000
_cell.length_b   1.000
_cell.length_c   1.000
_cell.angle_alpha   90.00
_cell.angle_beta   90.00
_cell.angle_gamma   90.00
#
_symmetry.space_group_name_H-M   'P 1'
#
loop_
_entity.id
_entity.type
_entity.pdbx_description
1 polymer ?
#
loop_
_entity_poly.entity_id
_entity_poly.type
_entity_poly.pdbx_seq_one_letter_code
_entity_poly.pdbx_strand_id
1 'polypeptide(L)' 'MIRGYETSMLGRRVRSFLSVPFAEPPTGANRFRPPIMKRPWKDIIDATVLAPACYQVRFCFFFFFYK' A
#
# COMPACT_ATOMS: atom_id res chain seq x y z
N MET A 1 11.17 5.84 -11.55
CA MET A 1 12.02 6.01 -10.33
C MET A 1 11.14 5.99 -9.08
N ILE A 2 11.69 5.85 -7.86
CA ILE A 2 10.92 5.85 -6.60
C ILE A 2 11.56 6.83 -5.61
N ARG A 3 10.74 7.67 -4.97
CA ARG A 3 11.14 8.59 -3.90
C ARG A 3 10.72 7.99 -2.55
N GLY A 4 11.69 7.81 -1.66
CA GLY A 4 11.44 7.47 -0.25
C GLY A 4 11.86 8.61 0.67
N TYR A 5 11.82 8.38 1.98
CA TYR A 5 12.37 9.29 2.97
C TYR A 5 13.37 8.57 3.85
N GLU A 6 14.18 9.33 4.60
CA GLU A 6 15.20 8.79 5.48
C GLU A 6 14.93 9.19 6.93
N THR A 7 15.11 8.25 7.85
CA THR A 7 14.95 8.45 9.29
C THR A 7 16.17 7.89 10.01
N SER A 8 16.55 8.51 11.13
CA SER A 8 17.49 7.90 12.08
C SER A 8 16.73 7.04 13.08
N MET A 9 16.92 5.73 13.02
CA MET A 9 16.39 4.78 14.00
C MET A 9 17.54 4.13 14.75
N LEU A 10 17.55 4.23 16.08
CA LEU A 10 18.58 3.63 16.94
C LEU A 10 20.02 3.99 16.50
N GLY A 11 20.24 5.25 16.09
CA GLY A 11 21.55 5.74 15.63
C GLY A 11 21.95 5.31 14.21
N ARG A 12 21.06 4.66 13.45
CA ARG A 12 21.29 4.26 12.06
C ARG A 12 20.36 4.98 11.10
N ARG A 13 20.88 5.42 9.96
CA ARG A 13 20.08 5.99 8.87
C ARG A 13 19.37 4.87 8.11
N VAL A 14 18.06 4.95 8.00
CA VAL A 14 17.19 3.99 7.31
C VAL A 14 16.41 4.74 6.24
N ARG A 15 16.44 4.24 5.00
CA ARG A 15 15.61 4.74 3.90
C ARG A 15 14.37 3.89 3.77
N SER A 16 13.21 4.52 3.86
CA SER A 16 11.90 3.88 3.86
C SER A 16 11.14 4.19 2.57
N PHE A 17 10.53 3.15 2.00
CA PHE A 17 9.67 3.22 0.81
C PHE A 17 8.36 2.48 1.12
N LEU A 18 7.30 3.23 1.39
CA LEU A 18 6.09 2.71 2.05
C LEU A 18 4.98 2.25 1.10
N SER A 19 4.88 2.81 -0.11
CA SER A 19 3.76 2.56 -1.04
C SER A 19 4.20 2.15 -2.45
N VAL A 20 5.21 1.29 -2.54
CA VAL A 20 5.71 0.79 -3.83
C VAL A 20 4.68 -0.18 -4.46
N PRO A 21 4.12 0.12 -5.65
CA PRO A 21 3.13 -0.76 -6.28
C PRO A 21 3.82 -1.99 -6.89
N PHE A 22 3.31 -3.18 -6.56
CA PHE A 22 3.79 -4.45 -7.12
C PHE A 22 2.85 -5.02 -8.20
N ALA A 23 1.57 -4.66 -8.19
CA ALA A 23 0.55 -5.13 -9.11
C ALA A 23 -0.33 -3.98 -9.62
N GLU A 24 -1.04 -4.23 -10.72
CA GLU A 24 -2.14 -3.37 -11.15
C GLU A 24 -3.33 -3.46 -10.18
N PRO A 25 -4.15 -2.40 -10.06
CA PRO A 25 -5.30 -2.40 -9.16
C PRO A 25 -6.23 -3.60 -9.40
N PRO A 26 -6.55 -4.40 -8.37
CA PRO A 26 -7.42 -5.57 -8.48
C PRO A 26 -8.91 -5.16 -8.43
N THR A 27 -9.27 -4.08 -9.10
CA THR A 27 -10.61 -3.49 -9.09
C THR A 27 -11.30 -3.64 -10.46
N GLY A 28 -12.62 -3.39 -10.51
CA GLY A 28 -13.39 -3.50 -11.75
C GLY A 28 -13.31 -4.90 -12.36
N ALA A 29 -12.91 -4.99 -13.64
CA ALA A 29 -12.74 -6.25 -14.34
C ALA A 29 -11.63 -7.14 -13.74
N ASN A 30 -10.69 -6.59 -12.98
CA ASN A 30 -9.62 -7.37 -12.36
C ASN A 30 -10.03 -7.98 -11.01
N ARG A 31 -11.24 -7.67 -10.51
CA ARG A 31 -11.72 -8.25 -9.26
C ARG A 31 -11.85 -9.77 -9.41
N PHE A 32 -11.42 -10.51 -8.39
CA PHE A 32 -11.44 -11.98 -8.35
C PHE A 32 -10.56 -12.67 -9.41
N ARG A 33 -9.62 -11.95 -10.01
CA ARG A 33 -8.63 -12.52 -10.92
C ARG A 33 -7.24 -12.55 -10.26
N PRO A 34 -6.31 -13.38 -10.76
CA PRO A 34 -4.92 -13.32 -10.34
C PRO A 34 -4.33 -11.92 -10.49
N PRO A 35 -3.39 -11.50 -9.63
CA PRO A 35 -2.77 -10.19 -9.73
C PRO A 35 -2.00 -10.05 -11.04
N ILE A 36 -2.12 -8.90 -11.66
CA ILE A 36 -1.37 -8.55 -12.87
C ILE A 36 -0.17 -7.72 -12.46
N MET A 37 1.02 -8.06 -12.94
CA MET A 37 2.25 -7.33 -12.63
C MET A 37 2.13 -5.85 -13.03
N LYS A 38 2.63 -4.94 -12.18
CA LYS A 38 2.58 -3.50 -12.44
C LYS A 38 3.37 -3.17 -13.71
N ARG A 39 2.79 -2.36 -14.60
CA ARG A 39 3.49 -1.87 -15.80
C ARG A 39 4.62 -0.92 -15.40
N PRO A 40 5.73 -0.89 -16.16
CA PRO A 40 6.78 0.10 -15.97
C PRO A 40 6.21 1.53 -16.00
N TRP A 41 6.70 2.37 -15.10
CA TRP A 41 6.30 3.77 -15.00
C TRP A 41 7.46 4.68 -15.39
N LYS A 42 7.15 5.83 -16.00
CA LYS A 42 8.16 6.83 -16.39
C LYS A 42 8.45 7.83 -15.27
N ASP A 43 7.42 8.18 -14.50
CA ASP A 43 7.53 9.21 -13.48
C ASP A 43 8.21 8.74 -12.18
N ILE A 44 8.33 9.63 -11.20
CA ILE A 44 8.79 9.29 -9.85
C ILE A 44 7.56 8.89 -9.02
N ILE A 45 7.54 7.67 -8.51
CA ILE A 45 6.52 7.24 -7.54
C ILE A 45 6.90 7.78 -6.16
N ASP A 46 5.97 8.50 -5.54
CA ASP A 46 6.13 8.95 -4.17
C ASP A 46 5.77 7.82 -3.18
N ALA A 47 6.81 7.21 -2.60
CA ALA A 47 6.71 6.14 -1.62
C ALA A 47 6.96 6.64 -0.19
N THR A 48 6.61 7.89 0.11
CA THR A 48 6.77 8.48 1.45
C THR A 48 5.55 8.32 2.35
N VAL A 49 4.40 7.92 1.79
CA VAL A 49 3.13 7.77 2.50
C VAL A 49 2.68 6.31 2.49
N LEU A 50 1.98 5.88 3.55
CA LEU A 50 1.40 4.54 3.62
C LEU A 50 0.35 4.31 2.52
N ALA A 51 0.36 3.12 1.94
CA ALA A 51 -0.65 2.69 0.98
C ALA A 51 -2.03 2.52 1.65
N PRO A 52 -3.14 2.68 0.90
CA PRO A 52 -4.46 2.37 1.40
C PRO A 52 -4.55 0.87 1.75
N ALA A 53 -5.15 0.56 2.89
CA ALA A 53 -5.44 -0.81 3.27
C ALA A 53 -6.46 -1.45 2.31
N CYS A 54 -6.38 -2.77 2.15
CA CYS A 54 -7.38 -3.53 1.40
C CYS A 54 -8.77 -3.40 2.03
N TYR A 55 -9.81 -3.62 1.22
CA TYR A 55 -11.19 -3.62 1.72
C TYR A 55 -11.38 -4.72 2.78
N GLN A 56 -11.74 -4.30 3.99
CA GLN A 56 -12.01 -5.16 5.14
C GLN A 56 -13.11 -4.53 5.99
N VAL A 57 -13.91 -5.37 6.65
CA VAL A 57 -14.91 -4.89 7.61
C VAL A 57 -14.21 -4.41 8.89
N ARG A 58 -14.65 -3.27 9.43
CA ARG A 58 -14.13 -2.78 10.71
C ARG A 58 -14.68 -3.63 11.85
N PHE A 59 -13.80 -4.15 12.70
CA PHE A 59 -14.16 -4.96 13.87
C PHE A 59 -15.19 -4.28 14.81
N CYS A 60 -15.22 -2.95 14.86
CA CYS A 60 -16.18 -2.19 15.68
C CYS A 60 -17.65 -2.50 15.34
N PHE A 61 -17.97 -2.87 14.09
CA PHE A 61 -19.34 -3.26 13.71
C PHE A 61 -19.80 -4.55 14.40
N PHE A 62 -18.89 -5.44 14.79
CA PHE A 62 -19.26 -6.73 15.39
C PHE A 62 -19.63 -6.60 16.87
N PHE A 63 -19.08 -5.61 17.58
CA PHE A 63 -19.32 -5.44 19.02
C PHE A 63 -20.62 -4.71 19.35
N PHE A 64 -21.13 -3.84 18.45
CA PHE A 64 -22.38 -3.09 18.70
C PHE A 64 -23.66 -3.85 18.32
N PHE A 65 -23.58 -4.89 17.48
CA PHE A 65 -24.74 -5.73 17.11
C PHE A 65 -24.95 -6.92 18.05
N TYR A 66 -23.98 -7.21 18.93
CA TYR A 66 -24.10 -8.22 20.00
C TYR A 66 -24.41 -7.58 21.38
N LYS A 67 -25.04 -6.40 21.39
CA LYS A 67 -25.64 -5.82 22.60
C LYS A 67 -27.13 -5.59 22.38
#